data_AF-A0A6A4HP91-F1
#
_entry.id   AF-A0A6A4HP91-F1
#
_cell.length_a   1.000
_cell.length_b   1.000
_cell.length_c   1.000
_cell.angle_alpha   90.00
_cell.angle_beta   90.00
_cell.angle_gamma   90.00
#
_symmetry.space_group_name_H-M   'P 1'
#
loop_
_entity.id
_entity.type
_entity.pdbx_description
1 polymer ?
#
loop_
_entity_poly.entity_id
_entity_poly.type
_entity_poly.pdbx_seq_one_letter_code
_entity_poly.pdbx_strand_id
1 'polypeptide(L)'
;MEELTRSYHTALEEIGRREKQEEQFRVYAECQKQAMAEQAQAAQDMLLTPEQTQLKPSKLKHELKLDATARALQEALDQRSWLEQQLEEIKRQCDQFLKEKGASPSQNSTANSSVEDGNMAPEPAPIQNPSQGSSSPTSNSTSHSVPDFAALIKESVNAAVAAAFVAQPTPRTSPSSSPSPHSSQRGNQVPKPGKDEKRWRDYLRSCFRDMSGQPNITDFRSYCPIEDTIAEAFETDNGPGPSNITQYCLHFGNNYQKSRWNKYVVSSMLAYTAARKEQYRVEGNLEKEALETFFHDFIKEAQTSWARYGHCHYKGQQP
;
A
#
# COMPACT_ATOMS: atom_id res chain seq x y z
N MET A 1 35.45 -11.01 -17.32
CA MET A 1 35.34 -11.94 -16.17
C MET A 1 35.02 -11.21 -14.88
N GLU A 2 35.77 -10.19 -14.47
CA GLU A 2 35.51 -9.46 -13.22
C GLU A 2 34.14 -8.73 -13.15
N GLU A 3 33.63 -8.21 -14.27
CA GLU A 3 32.30 -7.59 -14.33
C GLU A 3 31.17 -8.60 -14.13
N LEU A 4 31.34 -9.82 -14.66
CA LEU A 4 30.37 -10.90 -14.50
C LEU A 4 30.30 -11.35 -13.03
N THR A 5 31.45 -11.46 -12.37
CA THR A 5 31.52 -11.78 -10.94
C THR A 5 30.85 -10.70 -10.08
N ARG A 6 31.07 -9.42 -10.38
CA ARG A 6 30.40 -8.30 -9.69
C ARG A 6 28.89 -8.32 -9.90
N SER A 7 28.44 -8.49 -11.13
CA SER A 7 27.00 -8.58 -11.47
C SER A 7 26.31 -9.73 -10.75
N TYR A 8 26.95 -10.91 -10.69
CA TYR A 8 26.43 -12.06 -9.96
C TYR A 8 26.30 -11.80 -8.46
N HIS A 9 27.28 -11.14 -7.84
CA HIS A 9 27.23 -10.81 -6.42
C HIS A 9 26.09 -9.84 -6.10
N THR A 10 25.92 -8.78 -6.91
CA THR A 10 24.80 -7.84 -6.77
C THR A 10 23.45 -8.54 -6.93
N ALA A 11 23.32 -9.45 -7.90
CA ALA A 11 22.07 -10.20 -8.09
C ALA A 11 21.72 -11.07 -6.87
N LEU A 12 22.69 -11.73 -6.25
CA LEU A 12 22.48 -12.50 -5.03
C LEU A 12 22.08 -11.63 -3.84
N GLU A 13 22.68 -10.44 -3.69
CA GLU A 13 22.28 -9.48 -2.64
C GLU A 13 20.84 -8.98 -2.85
N GLU A 14 20.43 -8.74 -4.09
CA GLU A 14 19.06 -8.34 -4.40
C GLU A 14 18.04 -9.44 -4.12
N ILE A 15 18.35 -10.70 -4.45
CA ILE A 15 17.50 -11.85 -4.14
C ILE A 15 17.31 -11.97 -2.63
N GLY A 16 18.39 -11.94 -1.85
CA GLY A 16 18.31 -12.01 -0.39
C GLY A 16 17.52 -10.85 0.22
N ARG A 17 17.60 -9.64 -0.37
CA ARG A 17 16.79 -8.49 0.07
C ARG A 17 15.30 -8.71 -0.20
N ARG A 18 14.93 -9.28 -1.36
CA ARG A 18 13.54 -9.61 -1.71
C ARG A 18 12.97 -10.70 -0.81
N GLU A 19 13.71 -11.77 -0.59
CA GLU A 19 13.28 -12.87 0.31
C GLU A 19 13.01 -12.34 1.73
N LYS A 20 13.88 -11.47 2.25
CA LYS A 20 13.67 -10.83 3.55
C LYS A 20 12.42 -9.94 3.56
N GLN A 21 12.17 -9.21 2.48
CA GLN A 21 10.98 -8.37 2.35
C GLN A 21 9.69 -9.20 2.26
N GLU A 22 9.69 -10.30 1.50
CA GLU A 22 8.55 -11.22 1.39
C GLU A 22 8.26 -11.89 2.74
N GLU A 23 9.30 -12.31 3.48
CA GLU A 23 9.16 -12.84 4.83
C GLU A 23 8.51 -11.82 5.77
N GLN A 24 8.89 -10.54 5.70
CA GLN A 24 8.23 -9.49 6.48
C GLN A 24 6.77 -9.29 6.11
N PHE A 25 6.43 -9.29 4.82
CA PHE A 25 5.03 -9.25 4.39
C PHE A 25 4.25 -10.45 4.89
N ARG A 26 4.85 -11.64 4.91
CA ARG A 26 4.22 -12.85 5.45
C ARG A 26 3.96 -12.73 6.94
N VAL A 27 4.95 -12.30 7.72
CA VAL A 27 4.83 -12.08 9.18
C VAL A 27 3.77 -11.01 9.48
N TYR A 28 3.76 -9.91 8.72
CA TYR A 28 2.75 -8.86 8.87
C TYR A 28 1.33 -9.39 8.58
N ALA A 29 1.16 -10.16 7.50
CA ALA A 29 -0.12 -10.76 7.15
C ALA A 29 -0.60 -11.77 8.19
N GLU A 30 0.31 -12.58 8.76
CA GLU A 30 -0.01 -13.50 9.85
C GLU A 30 -0.40 -12.75 11.13
N CYS A 31 0.30 -11.68 11.48
CA CYS A 31 -0.03 -10.84 12.63
C CYS A 31 -1.41 -10.18 12.48
N GLN A 32 -1.71 -9.63 11.30
CA GLN A 32 -3.04 -9.11 10.96
C GLN A 32 -4.13 -10.19 11.09
N LYS A 33 -3.88 -11.38 10.55
CA LYS A 33 -4.81 -12.52 10.64
C LYS A 33 -5.06 -12.93 12.10
N GLN A 34 -4.02 -12.96 12.93
CA GLN A 34 -4.14 -13.28 14.34
C GLN A 34 -4.92 -12.20 15.11
N ALA A 35 -4.63 -10.92 14.88
CA ALA A 35 -5.36 -9.83 15.51
C ALA A 35 -6.88 -9.87 15.18
N MET A 36 -7.23 -10.17 13.92
CA MET A 36 -8.62 -10.36 13.51
C MET A 36 -9.26 -11.58 14.16
N ALA A 37 -8.53 -12.69 14.30
CA ALA A 37 -9.01 -13.89 14.97
C ALA A 37 -9.27 -13.65 16.47
N GLU A 38 -8.37 -12.95 17.16
CA GLU A 38 -8.54 -12.56 18.57
C GLU A 38 -9.75 -11.63 18.76
N GLN A 39 -9.94 -10.67 17.86
CA GLN A 39 -11.12 -9.80 17.89
C GLN A 39 -12.43 -10.57 17.66
N ALA A 40 -12.42 -11.54 16.73
CA ALA A 40 -13.57 -12.41 16.49
C ALA A 40 -13.89 -13.30 17.70
N GLN A 41 -12.86 -13.83 18.37
CA GLN A 41 -13.03 -14.64 19.58
C GLN A 41 -13.57 -13.79 20.75
N ALA A 42 -13.02 -12.59 20.96
CA ALA A 42 -13.52 -11.66 21.97
C ALA A 42 -15.00 -11.29 21.75
N ALA A 43 -15.42 -11.16 20.48
CA ALA A 43 -16.82 -10.93 20.14
C ALA A 43 -17.72 -12.14 20.44
N GLN A 44 -17.24 -13.36 20.24
CA GLN A 44 -17.96 -14.59 20.60
C GLN A 44 -18.08 -14.77 22.13
N ASP A 45 -17.03 -14.48 22.88
CA ASP A 45 -17.04 -14.59 24.34
C ASP A 45 -18.00 -13.58 25.00
N MET A 46 -18.15 -12.39 24.41
CA MET A 46 -19.18 -11.42 24.82
C MET A 46 -20.61 -11.88 24.53
N LEU A 47 -20.83 -12.75 23.53
CA LEU A 47 -22.16 -13.31 23.23
C LEU A 47 -22.51 -14.49 24.14
N LEU A 48 -21.51 -15.16 24.71
CA LEU A 48 -21.66 -16.35 25.54
C LEU A 48 -21.66 -16.08 27.04
N THR A 49 -21.41 -14.84 27.48
CA THR A 49 -21.57 -14.46 28.89
C THR A 49 -23.07 -14.24 29.20
N PRO A 50 -23.76 -15.15 29.89
CA PRO A 50 -25.13 -14.93 30.30
C PRO A 50 -25.11 -14.08 31.57
N GLU A 51 -25.33 -12.78 31.44
CA GLU A 51 -25.53 -11.95 32.62
C GLU A 51 -26.88 -12.31 33.29
N GLN A 52 -26.79 -13.05 34.39
CA GLN A 52 -27.78 -13.01 35.45
C GLN A 52 -27.83 -11.60 36.06
N THR A 53 -28.55 -10.67 35.43
CA THR A 53 -29.15 -9.55 36.16
C THR A 53 -30.51 -9.24 35.55
N GLN A 54 -31.55 -9.40 36.37
CA GLN A 54 -32.95 -9.14 36.02
C GLN A 54 -33.21 -7.69 35.62
N LEU A 55 -33.96 -7.47 34.53
CA LEU A 55 -35.24 -6.73 34.48
C LEU A 55 -35.71 -6.46 33.02
N LYS A 56 -36.77 -7.18 32.61
CA LYS A 56 -37.94 -6.79 31.76
C LYS A 56 -37.75 -5.96 30.45
N PRO A 57 -38.74 -6.01 29.51
CA PRO A 57 -38.52 -6.48 28.14
C PRO A 57 -38.09 -5.38 27.15
N SER A 58 -37.02 -5.65 26.40
CA SER A 58 -36.67 -4.94 25.16
C SER A 58 -36.42 -5.94 24.03
N LYS A 59 -37.34 -6.90 23.89
CA LYS A 59 -37.24 -8.04 22.96
C LYS A 59 -37.24 -7.66 21.47
N LEU A 60 -37.52 -6.40 21.13
CA LEU A 60 -37.60 -5.90 19.74
C LEU A 60 -36.31 -5.20 19.24
N LYS A 61 -35.37 -4.82 20.13
CA LYS A 61 -34.12 -4.16 19.71
C LYS A 61 -32.94 -5.11 19.52
N HIS A 62 -32.98 -6.30 20.12
CA HIS A 62 -31.96 -7.33 19.91
C HIS A 62 -32.15 -8.09 18.59
N GLU A 63 -33.40 -8.29 18.16
CA GLU A 63 -33.72 -8.97 16.90
C GLU A 63 -33.27 -8.14 15.68
N LEU A 64 -33.46 -6.81 15.74
CA LEU A 64 -33.02 -5.90 14.66
C LEU A 64 -31.48 -5.78 14.53
N LYS A 65 -30.74 -6.01 15.62
CA LYS A 65 -29.27 -6.01 15.59
C LYS A 65 -28.71 -7.31 15.01
N LEU A 66 -29.35 -8.45 15.27
CA LEU A 66 -28.95 -9.73 14.67
C LEU A 66 -29.11 -9.72 13.15
N ASP A 67 -30.18 -9.11 12.65
CA ASP A 67 -30.41 -8.96 11.19
C ASP A 67 -29.41 -8.04 10.49
N ALA A 68 -28.92 -6.99 11.18
CA ALA A 68 -27.90 -6.10 10.64
C ALA A 68 -26.54 -6.81 10.54
N THR A 69 -26.19 -7.58 11.57
CA THR A 69 -24.94 -8.37 11.58
C THR A 69 -24.99 -9.49 10.55
N ALA A 70 -26.13 -10.18 10.39
CA ALA A 70 -26.29 -11.22 9.38
C ALA A 70 -26.12 -10.69 7.96
N ARG A 71 -26.67 -9.50 7.65
CA ARG A 71 -26.49 -8.84 6.36
C ARG A 71 -25.04 -8.42 6.12
N ALA A 72 -24.37 -7.84 7.11
CA ALA A 72 -22.96 -7.47 6.98
C ALA A 72 -22.06 -8.69 6.74
N LEU A 73 -22.37 -9.83 7.36
CA LEU A 73 -21.63 -11.08 7.18
C LEU A 73 -21.87 -11.68 5.80
N GLN A 74 -23.09 -11.59 5.27
CA GLN A 74 -23.40 -11.99 3.90
C GLN A 74 -22.68 -11.11 2.87
N GLU A 75 -22.70 -9.78 3.02
CA GLU A 75 -21.96 -8.88 2.14
C GLU A 75 -20.45 -9.15 2.15
N ALA A 76 -19.89 -9.48 3.32
CA ALA A 76 -18.48 -9.86 3.42
C ALA A 76 -18.18 -11.20 2.71
N LEU A 77 -19.08 -12.18 2.76
CA LEU A 77 -18.94 -13.44 2.03
C LEU A 77 -19.04 -13.22 0.52
N ASP A 78 -19.94 -12.37 0.06
CA ASP A 78 -20.10 -12.03 -1.36
C ASP A 78 -18.86 -11.29 -1.88
N GLN A 79 -18.31 -10.35 -1.11
CA GLN A 79 -17.04 -9.66 -1.43
C GLN A 79 -15.87 -10.64 -1.52
N ARG A 80 -15.78 -11.59 -0.58
CA ARG A 80 -14.74 -12.63 -0.62
C ARG A 80 -14.87 -13.50 -1.87
N SER A 81 -16.08 -13.92 -2.22
CA SER A 81 -16.32 -14.73 -3.42
C SER A 81 -15.93 -13.98 -4.69
N TRP A 82 -16.23 -12.68 -4.76
CA TRP A 82 -15.82 -11.84 -5.88
C TRP A 82 -14.29 -11.73 -6.01
N LEU A 83 -13.58 -11.56 -4.89
CA LEU A 83 -12.11 -11.52 -4.87
C LEU A 83 -11.48 -12.86 -5.28
N GLU A 84 -12.04 -13.99 -4.82
CA GLU A 84 -11.59 -15.33 -5.23
C GLU A 84 -11.75 -15.51 -6.75
N GLN A 85 -12.84 -15.02 -7.34
CA GLN A 85 -13.04 -15.06 -8.79
C GLN A 85 -12.02 -14.20 -9.55
N GLN A 86 -11.69 -13.01 -9.04
CA GLN A 86 -10.64 -12.16 -9.64
C GLN A 86 -9.27 -12.83 -9.60
N LEU A 87 -8.93 -13.50 -8.49
CA LEU A 87 -7.67 -14.22 -8.36
C LEU A 87 -7.55 -15.36 -9.37
N GLU A 88 -8.63 -16.12 -9.56
CA GLU A 88 -8.64 -17.24 -10.52
C GLU A 88 -8.52 -16.74 -11.97
N GLU A 89 -9.12 -15.60 -12.31
CA GLU A 89 -8.98 -14.99 -13.64
C GLU A 89 -7.53 -14.51 -13.89
N ILE A 90 -6.88 -13.89 -12.91
CA ILE A 90 -5.47 -13.51 -13.01
C ILE A 90 -4.59 -14.74 -13.23
N LYS A 91 -4.85 -15.82 -12.48
CA LYS A 91 -4.12 -17.08 -12.63
C LYS A 91 -4.31 -17.68 -14.03
N ARG A 92 -5.54 -17.67 -14.56
CA ARG A 92 -5.86 -18.09 -15.92
C ARG A 92 -5.07 -17.29 -16.96
N GLN A 93 -4.95 -15.97 -16.77
CA GLN A 93 -4.17 -15.11 -17.67
C GLN A 93 -2.67 -15.43 -17.61
N CYS A 94 -2.11 -15.71 -16.42
CA CYS A 94 -0.73 -16.14 -16.27
C CYS A 94 -0.45 -17.48 -16.97
N ASP A 95 -1.33 -18.46 -16.79
CA ASP A 95 -1.19 -19.77 -17.44
C ASP A 95 -1.29 -19.67 -18.97
N GLN A 96 -2.18 -18.81 -19.48
CA GLN A 96 -2.29 -18.53 -20.91
C GLN A 96 -1.00 -17.90 -21.46
N PHE A 97 -0.44 -16.92 -20.75
CA PHE A 97 0.81 -16.27 -21.14
C PHE A 97 2.00 -17.25 -21.15
N LEU A 98 2.09 -18.13 -20.15
CA LEU A 98 3.12 -19.17 -20.10
C LEU A 98 2.96 -20.18 -21.25
N LYS A 99 1.73 -20.55 -21.60
CA LYS A 99 1.44 -21.45 -22.72
C LYS A 99 1.83 -20.84 -24.07
N GLU A 100 1.57 -19.55 -24.27
CA GLU A 100 1.95 -18.82 -25.48
C GLU A 100 3.47 -18.66 -25.61
N LYS A 101 4.20 -18.46 -24.50
CA LYS A 101 5.68 -18.42 -24.52
C LYS A 101 6.35 -19.80 -24.63
N GLY A 102 5.73 -20.85 -24.09
CA GLY A 102 6.26 -22.21 -24.13
C GLY A 102 6.07 -22.92 -25.48
N ALA A 103 5.12 -22.45 -26.30
CA ALA A 103 4.85 -22.99 -27.62
C ALA A 103 5.59 -22.23 -28.73
N SER A 104 6.93 -22.23 -28.71
CA SER A 104 7.68 -21.96 -29.94
C SER A 104 7.71 -23.26 -30.77
N PRO A 105 7.12 -23.29 -31.97
CA PRO A 105 7.26 -24.44 -32.85
C PRO A 105 8.69 -24.45 -33.37
N SER A 106 9.50 -25.39 -32.88
CA SER A 106 10.71 -25.82 -33.56
C SER A 106 10.30 -26.51 -34.87
N GLN A 107 10.03 -25.70 -35.89
CA GLN A 107 9.95 -26.15 -37.27
C GLN A 107 11.08 -25.48 -38.03
N ASN A 108 12.16 -26.22 -38.24
CA ASN A 108 12.86 -26.22 -39.50
C ASN A 108 13.45 -27.60 -39.74
N SER A 109 12.80 -28.32 -40.65
CA SER A 109 13.27 -29.57 -41.23
C SER A 109 14.39 -29.29 -42.23
N THR A 110 15.47 -30.06 -42.11
CA THR A 110 16.07 -30.91 -43.17
C THR A 110 16.47 -30.26 -44.51
N ALA A 111 17.78 -30.23 -44.80
CA ALA A 111 18.47 -31.12 -45.78
C ALA A 111 19.83 -30.57 -46.29
N ASN A 112 20.79 -31.50 -46.42
CA ASN A 112 22.05 -31.47 -47.20
C ASN A 112 23.20 -30.61 -46.60
N SER A 113 24.46 -31.04 -46.51
CA SER A 113 25.27 -31.81 -47.46
C SER A 113 26.48 -32.45 -46.76
N SER A 114 26.79 -33.69 -47.16
CA SER A 114 28.09 -34.36 -47.07
C SER A 114 29.19 -33.54 -47.76
N VAL A 115 30.42 -33.43 -47.20
CA VAL A 115 31.76 -33.64 -47.82
C VAL A 115 32.82 -33.74 -46.69
N GLU A 116 33.86 -34.54 -46.98
CA GLU A 116 34.98 -35.07 -46.20
C GLU A 116 36.01 -34.08 -45.61
N ASP A 117 36.61 -34.52 -44.50
CA ASP A 117 38.04 -34.74 -44.18
C ASP A 117 39.17 -33.85 -44.77
N GLY A 118 40.18 -33.54 -43.93
CA GLY A 118 41.53 -33.17 -44.40
C GLY A 118 42.19 -31.89 -43.88
N ASN A 119 42.74 -31.94 -42.66
CA ASN A 119 44.13 -31.62 -42.23
C ASN A 119 44.93 -30.37 -42.71
N MET A 120 45.79 -29.89 -41.77
CA MET A 120 46.99 -29.02 -41.84
C MET A 120 46.86 -27.49 -41.60
N ALA A 121 47.62 -27.04 -40.59
CA ALA A 121 47.96 -25.69 -40.16
C ALA A 121 49.24 -25.16 -40.86
N PRO A 122 49.88 -24.03 -40.48
CA PRO A 122 49.41 -22.65 -40.18
C PRO A 122 50.17 -21.55 -41.00
N GLU A 123 49.86 -20.27 -40.67
CA GLU A 123 50.74 -19.05 -40.76
C GLU A 123 50.69 -18.16 -42.04
N PRO A 124 51.16 -16.88 -42.01
CA PRO A 124 50.39 -15.68 -41.62
C PRO A 124 50.21 -14.58 -42.71
N ALA A 125 49.55 -13.49 -42.31
CA ALA A 125 49.22 -12.17 -42.92
C ALA A 125 50.30 -11.51 -43.84
N PRO A 126 50.09 -10.38 -44.60
CA PRO A 126 49.14 -9.29 -44.29
C PRO A 126 48.57 -8.39 -45.47
N ILE A 127 47.71 -7.42 -45.10
CA ILE A 127 47.31 -6.15 -45.76
C ILE A 127 46.65 -6.21 -47.16
N GLN A 128 45.40 -5.73 -47.28
CA GLN A 128 45.02 -4.59 -48.15
C GLN A 128 43.53 -4.23 -48.05
N ASN A 129 43.30 -2.99 -47.59
CA ASN A 129 42.10 -2.19 -47.86
C ASN A 129 42.18 -1.74 -49.34
N PRO A 130 41.05 -1.70 -50.09
CA PRO A 130 40.53 -0.36 -50.36
C PRO A 130 38.99 -0.24 -50.41
N SER A 131 38.61 0.99 -50.10
CA SER A 131 37.35 1.70 -50.34
C SER A 131 36.58 1.33 -51.62
N GLN A 132 35.24 1.20 -51.49
CA GLN A 132 34.15 1.65 -52.39
C GLN A 132 32.85 1.02 -51.82
N GLY A 133 31.79 1.73 -51.44
CA GLY A 133 31.15 2.86 -52.08
C GLY A 133 29.90 2.36 -52.81
N SER A 134 28.73 2.30 -52.14
CA SER A 134 27.40 2.48 -52.76
C SER A 134 26.24 2.22 -51.80
N SER A 135 25.40 3.25 -51.69
CA SER A 135 23.95 3.20 -51.92
C SER A 135 23.05 2.38 -50.99
N SER A 136 22.20 3.12 -50.27
CA SER A 136 21.01 2.67 -49.54
C SER A 136 20.08 1.77 -50.37
N PRO A 137 19.24 0.98 -49.70
CA PRO A 137 17.83 1.38 -49.65
C PRO A 137 17.22 1.31 -48.24
N THR A 138 16.46 2.36 -47.96
CA THR A 138 15.44 2.47 -46.92
C THR A 138 14.55 1.22 -46.88
N SER A 139 14.70 0.43 -45.82
CA SER A 139 13.70 -0.57 -45.42
C SER A 139 12.94 -0.01 -44.23
N ASN A 140 11.72 0.45 -44.50
CA ASN A 140 10.72 0.78 -43.49
C ASN A 140 10.32 -0.51 -42.77
N SER A 141 11.09 -0.91 -41.76
CA SER A 141 10.60 -1.84 -40.75
C SER A 141 9.72 -1.04 -39.79
N THR A 142 8.43 -1.01 -40.07
CA THR A 142 7.40 -0.76 -39.06
C THR A 142 7.54 -1.85 -38.01
N SER A 143 8.37 -1.59 -37.00
CA SER A 143 8.34 -2.34 -35.76
C SER A 143 6.95 -2.12 -35.17
N HIS A 144 6.14 -3.17 -35.19
CA HIS A 144 4.96 -3.24 -34.35
C HIS A 144 5.46 -3.23 -32.90
N SER A 145 5.59 -2.02 -32.36
CA SER A 145 5.75 -1.75 -30.94
C SER A 145 4.69 -2.56 -30.20
N VAL A 146 5.13 -3.59 -29.48
CA VAL A 146 4.27 -4.30 -28.54
C VAL A 146 3.75 -3.24 -27.57
N PRO A 147 2.42 -3.05 -27.45
CA PRO A 147 1.87 -2.06 -26.54
C PRO A 147 2.41 -2.32 -25.14
N ASP A 148 3.06 -1.32 -24.56
CA ASP A 148 3.48 -1.38 -23.16
C ASP A 148 2.21 -1.46 -22.30
N PHE A 149 1.91 -2.67 -21.86
CA PHE A 149 0.72 -2.99 -21.09
C PHE A 149 0.67 -2.19 -19.78
N ALA A 150 1.84 -1.84 -19.22
CA ALA A 150 1.91 -1.00 -18.03
C ALA A 150 1.49 0.45 -18.34
N ALA A 151 1.78 0.95 -19.53
CA ALA A 151 1.33 2.27 -19.98
C ALA A 151 -0.19 2.29 -20.22
N LEU A 152 -0.75 1.24 -20.83
CA LEU A 152 -2.19 1.09 -21.06
C LEU A 152 -3.00 0.99 -19.75
N ILE A 153 -2.50 0.25 -18.75
CA ILE A 153 -3.11 0.20 -17.42
C ILE A 153 -3.04 1.58 -16.75
N LYS A 154 -1.90 2.28 -16.81
CA LYS A 154 -1.78 3.63 -16.25
C LYS A 154 -2.75 4.63 -16.89
N GLU A 155 -2.90 4.57 -18.20
CA GLU A 155 -3.76 5.47 -18.96
C GLU A 155 -5.24 5.22 -18.67
N SER A 156 -5.66 3.96 -18.61
CA SER A 156 -7.04 3.60 -18.25
C SER A 156 -7.43 3.98 -16.81
N VAL A 157 -6.51 3.81 -15.85
CA VAL A 157 -6.73 4.25 -14.45
C VAL A 157 -6.81 5.77 -14.36
N ASN A 158 -5.93 6.50 -15.05
CA ASN A 158 -5.96 7.96 -15.06
C ASN A 158 -7.23 8.53 -15.72
N ALA A 159 -7.71 7.90 -16.79
CA ALA A 159 -8.95 8.30 -17.45
C ALA A 159 -10.18 8.08 -16.55
N ALA A 160 -10.23 6.98 -15.80
CA ALA A 160 -11.31 6.70 -14.85
C ALA A 160 -11.32 7.70 -13.67
N VAL A 161 -10.13 8.07 -13.16
CA VAL A 161 -9.99 9.08 -12.10
C VAL A 161 -10.40 10.47 -12.62
N ALA A 162 -10.00 10.86 -13.82
CA ALA A 162 -10.39 12.14 -14.41
C ALA A 162 -11.90 12.25 -14.64
N ALA A 163 -12.55 11.18 -15.11
CA ALA A 163 -14.01 11.15 -15.31
C ALA A 163 -14.78 11.28 -13.98
N ALA A 164 -14.26 10.70 -12.89
CA ALA A 164 -14.84 10.81 -11.56
C ALA A 164 -14.77 12.24 -10.98
N PHE A 165 -13.75 13.02 -11.34
CA PHE A 165 -13.60 14.42 -10.91
C PHE A 165 -14.49 15.40 -11.70
N VAL A 166 -14.76 15.13 -12.98
CA VAL A 166 -15.64 16.00 -13.81
C VAL A 166 -17.12 15.84 -13.45
N ALA A 167 -17.51 14.70 -12.86
CA ALA A 167 -18.89 14.43 -12.45
C ALA A 167 -19.34 15.16 -11.16
N GLN A 168 -18.49 15.99 -10.54
CA GLN A 168 -18.87 16.72 -9.34
C GLN A 168 -19.64 18.02 -9.66
N PRO A 169 -20.83 18.25 -9.07
CA PRO A 169 -21.58 19.47 -9.28
C PRO A 169 -20.89 20.67 -8.64
N THR A 170 -20.57 21.68 -9.46
CA THR A 170 -19.95 22.93 -9.02
C THR A 170 -20.86 23.71 -8.06
N PRO A 171 -20.37 24.16 -6.88
CA PRO A 171 -21.14 25.02 -5.99
C PRO A 171 -21.20 26.44 -6.52
N ARG A 172 -22.42 27.00 -6.57
CA ARG A 172 -22.70 28.41 -6.82
C ARG A 172 -22.05 29.29 -5.74
N THR A 173 -21.17 30.18 -6.17
CA THR A 173 -20.67 31.32 -5.38
C THR A 173 -21.74 32.40 -5.23
N SER A 174 -21.98 32.83 -3.99
CA SER A 174 -22.47 34.18 -3.69
C SER A 174 -21.61 34.81 -2.59
N PRO A 175 -21.30 36.13 -2.68
CA PRO A 175 -20.31 36.82 -1.85
C PRO A 175 -20.97 37.54 -0.66
N SER A 176 -20.13 38.08 0.26
CA SER A 176 -20.41 39.15 1.26
C SER A 176 -20.03 38.69 2.68
N SER A 177 -19.31 39.41 3.55
CA SER A 177 -18.55 40.66 3.53
C SER A 177 -17.62 40.65 4.76
N SER A 178 -16.48 41.35 4.66
CA SER A 178 -15.60 41.76 5.78
C SER A 178 -15.85 43.25 6.11
N PRO A 179 -15.20 43.89 7.09
CA PRO A 179 -14.76 43.48 8.45
C PRO A 179 -15.05 44.58 9.52
N SER A 180 -14.78 44.34 10.82
CA SER A 180 -14.06 45.30 11.70
C SER A 180 -13.87 44.85 13.16
N PRO A 181 -12.88 45.42 13.88
CA PRO A 181 -12.18 44.76 14.98
C PRO A 181 -12.49 45.37 16.35
N HIS A 182 -12.48 44.55 17.40
CA HIS A 182 -12.27 45.05 18.76
C HIS A 182 -11.28 44.17 19.54
N SER A 183 -10.15 44.82 19.81
CA SER A 183 -9.22 44.60 20.91
C SER A 183 -9.93 44.21 22.22
N SER A 184 -9.42 43.19 22.94
CA SER A 184 -8.70 43.38 24.21
C SER A 184 -8.56 42.07 25.00
N GLN A 185 -7.34 41.83 25.47
CA GLN A 185 -6.90 41.06 26.65
C GLN A 185 -7.84 39.98 27.24
N ARG A 186 -7.38 38.72 27.23
CA ARG A 186 -7.56 37.82 28.39
C ARG A 186 -6.54 36.68 28.38
N GLY A 187 -6.07 36.36 29.59
CA GLY A 187 -4.91 35.52 29.85
C GLY A 187 -4.99 34.09 29.31
N ASN A 188 -3.81 33.45 29.38
CA ASN A 188 -3.52 32.06 29.03
C ASN A 188 -4.46 31.08 29.75
N GLN A 189 -5.69 30.98 29.28
CA GLN A 189 -6.48 29.77 29.38
C GLN A 189 -6.28 29.07 28.04
N VAL A 190 -5.69 27.88 28.07
CA VAL A 190 -5.77 26.94 26.94
C VAL A 190 -7.25 26.88 26.54
N PRO A 191 -7.62 27.29 25.32
CA PRO A 191 -9.01 27.31 24.89
C PRO A 191 -9.62 25.95 25.18
N LYS A 192 -10.72 25.91 25.94
CA LYS A 192 -11.47 24.67 26.10
C LYS A 192 -11.87 24.23 24.70
N PRO A 193 -11.53 23.00 24.29
CA PRO A 193 -11.85 22.53 22.96
C PRO A 193 -13.35 22.68 22.74
N GLY A 194 -13.75 23.29 21.63
CA GLY A 194 -15.15 23.42 21.26
C GLY A 194 -15.82 22.05 21.26
N LYS A 195 -17.14 22.00 21.47
CA LYS A 195 -17.90 20.72 21.39
C LYS A 195 -17.62 19.97 20.07
N ASP A 196 -17.36 20.73 19.01
CA ASP A 196 -17.05 20.21 17.68
C ASP A 196 -15.62 19.66 17.60
N GLU A 197 -14.63 20.30 18.23
CA GLU A 197 -13.25 19.79 18.27
C GLU A 197 -13.18 18.43 18.97
N LYS A 198 -13.92 18.25 20.07
CA LYS A 198 -13.99 16.95 20.75
C LYS A 198 -14.55 15.88 19.81
N ARG A 199 -15.66 16.17 19.11
CA ARG A 199 -16.25 15.24 18.13
C ARG A 199 -15.28 14.89 17.01
N TRP A 200 -14.60 15.90 16.47
CA TRP A 200 -13.56 15.71 15.47
C TRP A 200 -12.42 14.83 15.98
N ARG A 201 -11.89 15.10 17.17
CA ARG A 201 -10.82 14.31 17.77
C ARG A 201 -11.24 12.86 18.01
N ASP A 202 -12.48 12.63 18.47
CA ASP A 202 -13.02 11.28 18.67
C ASP A 202 -13.20 10.53 17.33
N TYR A 203 -13.68 11.23 16.30
CA TYR A 203 -13.78 10.71 14.94
C TYR A 203 -12.42 10.35 14.34
N LEU A 204 -11.44 11.26 14.39
CA LEU A 204 -10.10 11.04 13.88
C LEU A 204 -9.39 9.93 14.64
N ARG A 205 -9.58 9.82 15.96
CA ARG A 205 -9.11 8.66 16.74
C ARG A 205 -9.71 7.36 16.23
N SER A 206 -10.99 7.35 15.86
CA SER A 206 -11.61 6.16 15.26
C SER A 206 -10.97 5.81 13.92
N CYS A 207 -10.83 6.76 13.00
CA CYS A 207 -10.16 6.51 11.72
C CYS A 207 -8.73 6.00 11.91
N PHE A 208 -7.97 6.60 12.84
CA PHE A 208 -6.60 6.20 13.11
C PHE A 208 -6.50 4.74 13.59
N ARG A 209 -7.42 4.29 14.44
CA ARG A 209 -7.52 2.88 14.85
C ARG A 209 -7.82 1.97 13.67
N ASP A 210 -8.81 2.33 12.85
CA ASP A 210 -9.19 1.53 11.68
C ASP A 210 -8.01 1.35 10.72
N MET A 211 -7.25 2.42 10.49
CA MET A 211 -6.11 2.43 9.56
C MET A 211 -4.88 1.71 10.13
N SER A 212 -4.60 1.85 11.43
CA SER A 212 -3.47 1.18 12.08
C SER A 212 -3.76 -0.29 12.43
N GLY A 213 -5.04 -0.71 12.39
CA GLY A 213 -5.47 -2.01 12.86
C GLY A 213 -5.33 -2.20 14.38
N GLN A 214 -5.10 -1.11 15.13
CA GLN A 214 -4.92 -1.18 16.58
C GLN A 214 -6.23 -0.83 17.30
N PRO A 215 -6.67 -1.63 18.28
CA PRO A 215 -7.94 -1.39 18.99
C PRO A 215 -7.88 -0.14 19.88
N ASN A 216 -6.69 0.24 20.35
CA ASN A 216 -6.49 1.40 21.22
C ASN A 216 -5.27 2.20 20.78
N ILE A 217 -5.41 3.53 20.73
CA ILE A 217 -4.29 4.41 20.40
C ILE A 217 -3.14 4.35 21.43
N THR A 218 -3.49 3.99 22.66
CA THR A 218 -2.57 3.88 23.79
C THR A 218 -1.93 2.51 23.92
N ASP A 219 -2.29 1.53 23.08
CA ASP A 219 -1.77 0.17 23.13
C ASP A 219 -1.27 -0.25 21.74
N PHE A 220 0.03 -0.07 21.54
CA PHE A 220 0.74 -0.48 20.32
C PHE A 220 1.65 -1.68 20.60
N ARG A 221 1.35 -2.51 21.61
CA ARG A 221 2.18 -3.67 21.95
C ARG A 221 2.20 -4.72 20.84
N SER A 222 1.18 -4.89 20.02
CA SER A 222 1.22 -5.84 18.89
C SER A 222 1.56 -5.19 17.56
N TYR A 223 1.83 -3.88 17.54
CA TYR A 223 2.05 -3.15 16.31
C TYR A 223 3.47 -3.36 15.77
N CYS A 224 3.56 -3.69 14.48
CA CYS A 224 4.82 -3.77 13.73
C CYS A 224 4.99 -2.50 12.88
N PRO A 225 5.78 -1.50 13.34
CA PRO A 225 6.12 -0.36 12.50
C PRO A 225 6.99 -0.80 11.32
N ILE A 226 7.05 0.03 10.28
CA ILE A 226 7.95 -0.21 9.14
C ILE A 226 9.42 -0.12 9.62
N GLU A 227 10.29 -0.95 9.03
CA GLU A 227 11.72 -0.91 9.35
C GLU A 227 12.38 0.40 8.91
N ASP A 228 13.35 0.85 9.70
CA ASP A 228 14.14 2.06 9.41
C ASP A 228 14.81 2.00 8.04
N THR A 229 15.34 0.84 7.65
CA THR A 229 16.00 0.63 6.36
C THR A 229 15.05 0.85 5.17
N ILE A 230 13.79 0.47 5.29
CA ILE A 230 12.78 0.65 4.24
C ILE A 230 12.38 2.13 4.17
N ALA A 231 12.11 2.74 5.33
CA ALA A 231 11.76 4.16 5.39
C ALA A 231 12.91 5.04 4.84
N GLU A 232 14.16 4.76 5.20
CA GLU A 232 15.36 5.45 4.71
C GLU A 232 15.61 5.22 3.21
N ALA A 233 15.41 4.01 2.71
CA ALA A 233 15.49 3.74 1.27
C ALA A 233 14.46 4.57 0.49
N PHE A 234 13.25 4.74 1.05
CA PHE A 234 12.23 5.60 0.47
C PHE A 234 12.58 7.10 0.53
N GLU A 235 13.25 7.57 1.58
CA GLU A 235 13.76 8.96 1.64
C GLU A 235 14.68 9.28 0.46
N THR A 236 15.52 8.30 0.07
CA THR A 236 16.52 8.44 -0.99
C THR A 236 16.04 8.03 -2.38
N ASP A 237 14.73 7.79 -2.55
CA ASP A 237 14.09 7.31 -3.79
C ASP A 237 14.66 5.97 -4.31
N ASN A 238 15.36 5.20 -3.45
CA ASN A 238 15.96 3.91 -3.77
C ASN A 238 15.11 2.72 -3.29
N GLY A 239 14.06 2.98 -2.52
CA GLY A 239 13.19 1.97 -1.92
C GLY A 239 11.74 2.08 -2.42
N PRO A 240 10.96 1.00 -2.26
CA PRO A 240 9.54 1.04 -2.55
C PRO A 240 8.83 2.00 -1.58
N GLY A 241 7.93 2.81 -2.11
CA GLY A 241 7.03 3.61 -1.27
C GLY A 241 5.94 2.76 -0.61
N PRO A 242 5.09 3.40 0.22
CA PRO A 242 3.93 2.74 0.80
C PRO A 242 3.04 2.15 -0.30
N SER A 243 2.71 0.86 -0.16
CA SER A 243 1.85 0.08 -1.06
C SER A 243 0.46 -0.10 -0.43
N ASN A 244 -0.51 -0.71 -1.11
CA ASN A 244 -1.85 -0.94 -0.54
C ASN A 244 -1.81 -1.66 0.83
N ILE A 245 -0.85 -2.56 1.05
CA ILE A 245 -0.72 -3.32 2.30
C ILE A 245 -0.01 -2.48 3.38
N THR A 246 0.92 -1.61 2.99
CA THR A 246 1.73 -0.80 3.90
C THR A 246 1.29 0.67 3.96
N GLN A 247 0.15 1.01 3.36
CA GLN A 247 -0.32 2.38 3.14
C GLN A 247 -0.46 3.16 4.45
N TYR A 248 -0.79 2.45 5.53
CA TYR A 248 -0.99 3.02 6.87
C TYR A 248 0.05 2.52 7.89
N CYS A 249 1.10 1.82 7.44
CA CYS A 249 2.19 1.39 8.32
C CYS A 249 3.04 2.59 8.71
N LEU A 250 3.14 2.86 10.01
CA LEU A 250 3.89 3.97 10.57
C LEU A 250 5.36 3.60 10.74
N HIS A 251 6.21 4.59 10.54
CA HIS A 251 7.62 4.55 10.92
C HIS A 251 7.78 5.13 12.32
N PHE A 252 8.49 4.44 13.21
CA PHE A 252 8.74 4.89 14.59
C PHE A 252 10.23 5.11 14.90
N GLY A 253 11.09 5.06 13.88
CA GLY A 253 12.52 5.29 14.03
C GLY A 253 12.90 6.72 14.38
N ASN A 254 14.20 6.98 14.35
CA ASN A 254 14.72 8.32 14.60
C ASN A 254 14.15 9.32 13.58
N ASN A 255 13.75 10.49 14.07
CA ASN A 255 13.14 11.54 13.25
C ASN A 255 11.84 11.14 12.54
N TYR A 256 11.07 10.17 13.06
CA TYR A 256 9.80 9.72 12.47
C TYR A 256 8.85 10.88 12.09
N GLN A 257 8.84 11.98 12.84
CA GLN A 257 8.01 13.15 12.55
C GLN A 257 8.39 13.86 11.24
N LYS A 258 9.68 13.83 10.89
CA LYS A 258 10.23 14.51 9.71
C LYS A 258 10.32 13.60 8.49
N SER A 259 10.22 12.27 8.69
CA SER A 259 10.30 11.29 7.62
C SER A 259 9.23 11.53 6.55
N ARG A 260 9.66 11.51 5.29
CA ARG A 260 8.85 11.45 4.07
C ARG A 260 7.90 10.25 4.08
N TRP A 261 8.28 9.12 4.69
CA TRP A 261 7.39 7.97 4.87
C TRP A 261 6.14 8.36 5.66
N ASN A 262 6.31 8.87 6.88
CA ASN A 262 5.17 9.25 7.71
C ASN A 262 4.38 10.42 7.15
N LYS A 263 5.02 11.36 6.44
CA LYS A 263 4.30 12.41 5.71
C LYS A 263 3.36 11.83 4.65
N TYR A 264 3.81 10.82 3.90
CA TYR A 264 2.97 10.11 2.94
C TYR A 264 1.82 9.38 3.63
N VAL A 265 2.10 8.69 4.74
CA VAL A 265 1.07 7.98 5.52
C VAL A 265 0.01 8.96 6.04
N VAL A 266 0.41 10.09 6.62
CA VAL A 266 -0.52 11.13 7.08
C VAL A 266 -1.37 11.67 5.92
N SER A 267 -0.78 11.91 4.75
CA SER A 267 -1.52 12.31 3.55
C SER A 267 -2.59 11.27 3.17
N SER A 268 -2.24 9.98 3.23
CA SER A 268 -3.18 8.87 2.98
C SER A 268 -4.27 8.79 4.04
N MET A 269 -3.94 9.06 5.31
CA MET A 269 -4.89 9.11 6.41
C MET A 269 -5.90 10.24 6.24
N LEU A 270 -5.45 11.43 5.81
CA LEU A 270 -6.33 12.56 5.51
C LEU A 270 -7.31 12.22 4.38
N ALA A 271 -6.84 11.57 3.32
CA ALA A 271 -7.70 11.16 2.21
C ALA A 271 -8.77 10.15 2.68
N TYR A 272 -8.39 9.19 3.51
CA TYR A 272 -9.32 8.22 4.10
C TYR A 272 -10.38 8.90 4.98
N THR A 273 -9.97 9.84 5.83
CA THR A 273 -10.87 10.62 6.67
C THR A 273 -11.82 11.47 5.82
N ALA A 274 -11.32 12.16 4.79
CA ALA A 274 -12.18 12.96 3.91
C ALA A 274 -13.27 12.10 3.24
N ALA A 275 -12.93 10.89 2.78
CA ALA A 275 -13.87 9.97 2.14
C ALA A 275 -14.96 9.43 3.10
N ARG A 276 -14.68 9.37 4.41
CA ARG A 276 -15.60 8.80 5.42
C ARG A 276 -16.30 9.84 6.29
N LYS A 277 -16.02 11.12 6.10
CA LYS A 277 -16.57 12.20 6.93
C LYS A 277 -18.11 12.16 7.03
N GLU A 278 -18.78 11.97 5.90
CA GLU A 278 -20.25 11.93 5.81
C GLU A 278 -20.87 10.76 6.59
N GLN A 279 -20.17 9.61 6.64
CA GLN A 279 -20.65 8.43 7.35
C GLN A 279 -20.73 8.66 8.87
N TYR A 280 -19.85 9.50 9.41
CA TYR A 280 -19.77 9.80 10.83
C TYR A 280 -20.53 11.07 11.23
N ARG A 281 -21.22 11.73 10.29
CA ARG A 281 -22.02 12.95 10.51
C ARG A 281 -21.26 14.03 11.29
N VAL A 282 -19.97 14.17 11.00
CA VAL A 282 -19.14 15.18 11.65
C VAL A 282 -19.37 16.52 10.94
N GLU A 283 -20.09 17.42 11.61
CA GLU A 283 -20.39 18.75 11.11
C GLU A 283 -19.17 19.69 11.20
N GLY A 284 -19.15 20.70 10.31
CA GLY A 284 -18.05 21.65 10.18
C GLY A 284 -16.94 21.15 9.26
N ASN A 285 -15.97 22.02 8.97
CA ASN A 285 -14.72 21.67 8.29
C ASN A 285 -13.58 22.11 9.19
N LEU A 286 -12.67 21.18 9.51
CA LEU A 286 -11.38 21.53 10.07
C LEU A 286 -10.42 21.89 8.94
N GLU A 287 -9.54 22.85 9.20
CA GLU A 287 -8.42 23.14 8.32
C GLU A 287 -7.50 21.92 8.22
N LYS A 288 -6.90 21.74 7.05
CA LYS A 288 -6.05 20.57 6.77
C LYS A 288 -4.88 20.48 7.76
N GLU A 289 -4.30 21.62 8.11
CA GLU A 289 -3.19 21.77 9.05
C GLU A 289 -3.58 21.31 10.46
N ALA A 290 -4.83 21.57 10.88
CA ALA A 290 -5.35 21.08 12.15
C ALA A 290 -5.50 19.55 12.14
N LEU A 291 -6.02 18.98 11.03
CA LEU A 291 -6.13 17.53 10.85
C LEU A 291 -4.76 16.85 10.87
N GLU A 292 -3.78 17.41 10.15
CA GLU A 292 -2.39 16.94 10.17
C GLU A 292 -1.81 16.95 11.58
N THR A 293 -2.04 18.03 12.33
CA THR A 293 -1.59 18.14 13.72
C THR A 293 -2.19 17.04 14.60
N PHE A 294 -3.49 16.74 14.47
CA PHE A 294 -4.10 15.63 15.21
C PHE A 294 -3.47 14.28 14.87
N PHE A 295 -3.23 14.00 13.59
CA PHE A 295 -2.58 12.75 13.20
C PHE A 295 -1.14 12.66 13.71
N HIS A 296 -0.38 13.75 13.68
CA HIS A 296 0.97 13.78 14.26
C HIS A 296 0.95 13.55 15.78
N ASP A 297 -0.01 14.12 16.51
CA ASP A 297 -0.21 13.85 17.94
C ASP A 297 -0.52 12.37 18.19
N PHE A 298 -1.37 11.76 17.36
CA PHE A 298 -1.71 10.35 17.46
C PHE A 298 -0.54 9.42 17.16
N ILE A 299 0.25 9.73 16.14
CA ILE A 299 1.46 8.98 15.81
C ILE A 299 2.46 9.08 16.97
N LYS A 300 2.60 10.27 17.59
CA LYS A 300 3.46 10.45 18.76
C LYS A 300 2.99 9.63 19.95
N GLU A 301 1.68 9.59 20.21
CA GLU A 301 1.09 8.78 21.28
C GLU A 301 1.30 7.28 21.03
N ALA A 302 1.06 6.83 19.79
CA ALA A 302 1.31 5.47 19.35
C ALA A 302 2.79 5.07 19.49
N GLN A 303 3.71 5.92 19.03
CA GLN A 303 5.15 5.71 19.17
C GLN A 303 5.58 5.63 20.64
N THR A 304 5.03 6.52 21.48
CA THR A 304 5.30 6.51 22.93
C THR A 304 4.78 5.23 23.57
N SER A 305 3.59 4.79 23.20
CA SER A 305 3.01 3.51 23.65
C SER A 305 3.91 2.35 23.23
N TRP A 306 4.24 2.27 21.94
CA TRP A 306 5.09 1.22 21.38
C TRP A 306 6.45 1.14 22.09
N ALA A 307 7.10 2.28 22.31
CA ALA A 307 8.40 2.34 22.98
C ALA A 307 8.36 1.86 24.45
N ARG A 308 7.23 2.00 25.16
CA ARG A 308 7.08 1.53 26.55
C ARG A 308 7.15 0.01 26.68
N TYR A 309 6.74 -0.70 25.64
CA TYR A 309 6.68 -2.16 25.69
C TYR A 309 8.01 -2.83 25.36
N GLY A 310 9.08 -2.04 25.17
CA GLY A 310 10.45 -2.55 25.09
C GLY A 310 10.55 -3.70 24.09
N HIS A 311 10.06 -3.47 22.87
CA HIS A 311 10.04 -4.54 21.90
C HIS A 311 11.44 -5.00 21.60
N CYS A 312 11.61 -6.30 21.82
CA CYS A 312 12.75 -7.08 21.46
C CYS A 312 13.14 -6.70 20.04
N HIS A 313 14.26 -6.00 19.91
CA HIS A 313 15.12 -6.27 18.76
C HIS A 313 15.11 -7.80 18.62
N TYR A 314 14.65 -8.31 17.49
CA TYR A 314 15.19 -9.55 16.95
C TYR A 314 16.70 -9.28 16.75
N LYS A 315 17.46 -9.20 17.86
CA LYS A 315 18.87 -9.49 17.84
C LYS A 315 18.89 -10.96 17.49
N GLY A 316 19.19 -11.23 16.23
CA GLY A 316 19.45 -12.58 15.77
C GLY A 316 20.28 -13.28 16.82
N GLN A 317 19.77 -14.41 17.29
CA GLN A 317 20.64 -15.48 17.75
C GLN A 317 21.57 -15.77 16.56
N GLN A 318 22.73 -15.13 16.56
CA GLN A 318 23.88 -15.68 15.87
C GLN A 318 24.37 -16.84 16.74
N PRO A 319 24.57 -18.04 16.18
CA PRO A 319 25.27 -19.11 16.88
C PRO A 319 26.73 -18.74 17.17
#